data_AF-A0A317KJF7-F1
#
_entry.id   AF-A0A317KJF7-F1
#
_cell.length_a   1.000
_cell.length_b   1.000
_cell.length_c   1.000
_cell.angle_alpha   90.00
_cell.angle_beta   90.00
_cell.angle_gamma   90.00
#
_symmetry.space_group_name_H-M   'P 1'
#
loop_
_entity.id
_entity.type
_entity.pdbx_description
1 polymer ?
#
loop_
_entity_poly.entity_id
_entity_poly.type
_entity_poly.pdbx_seq_one_letter_code
_entity_poly.pdbx_strand_id
1 'polypeptide(L)'
;LVDIAAVDPSRLGHTGPDTPEITAAYTRRNALIWAALALAADAGVPAGVGHDAADPRPVVVYLELPTGQVSWHLPAHPVGWDGHSTATKYARVAAFAEAIGVPA
;
A
#
# COMPACT_ATOMS: atom_id res chain seq x y z
N LEU A 1 8.97 -4.54 -8.55
CA LEU A 1 7.72 -5.21 -9.01
C LEU A 1 7.82 -6.73 -8.92
N VAL A 2 8.84 -7.39 -9.49
CA VAL A 2 9.02 -8.85 -9.40
C VAL A 2 9.06 -9.37 -7.96
N ASP A 3 9.70 -8.62 -7.06
CA ASP A 3 9.81 -8.99 -5.65
C ASP A 3 8.47 -9.12 -4.92
N ILE A 4 7.39 -8.46 -5.40
CA ILE A 4 6.05 -8.61 -4.83
C ILE A 4 5.64 -10.07 -4.90
N ALA A 5 5.81 -10.70 -6.08
CA ALA A 5 5.47 -12.09 -6.29
C ALA A 5 6.31 -13.04 -5.43
N ALA A 6 7.55 -12.69 -5.10
CA ALA A 6 8.41 -13.53 -4.27
C ALA A 6 7.94 -13.59 -2.80
N VAL A 7 7.22 -12.57 -2.33
CA VAL A 7 6.79 -12.47 -0.92
C VAL A 7 5.28 -12.53 -0.72
N ASP A 8 4.47 -12.57 -1.78
CA ASP A 8 3.00 -12.57 -1.68
C ASP A 8 2.46 -13.94 -1.22
N PRO A 9 1.93 -14.07 0.01
CA PRO A 9 1.38 -15.33 0.49
C PRO A 9 0.21 -15.84 -0.37
N SER A 10 -0.58 -14.94 -0.95
CA SER A 10 -1.72 -15.31 -1.80
C SER A 10 -1.26 -16.00 -3.09
N ARG A 11 -0.09 -15.62 -3.61
CA ARG A 11 0.51 -16.31 -4.76
C ARG A 11 1.00 -17.72 -4.41
N LEU A 12 1.45 -17.91 -3.17
CA LEU A 12 1.92 -19.20 -2.66
C LEU A 12 0.78 -20.13 -2.23
N GLY A 13 -0.48 -19.75 -2.47
CA GLY A 13 -1.64 -20.55 -2.14
C GLY A 13 -2.03 -20.51 -0.67
N HIS A 14 -1.55 -19.51 0.10
CA HIS A 14 -1.98 -19.34 1.48
C HIS A 14 -3.50 -19.15 1.55
N THR A 15 -4.14 -19.99 2.34
CA THR A 15 -5.56 -19.94 2.67
C THR A 15 -5.72 -20.21 4.16
N GLY A 16 -6.69 -19.56 4.80
CA GLY A 16 -6.92 -19.69 6.24
C GLY A 16 -6.28 -18.56 7.06
N PRO A 17 -6.12 -18.76 8.39
CA PRO A 17 -5.68 -17.70 9.29
C PRO A 17 -4.21 -17.34 9.07
N ASP A 18 -3.89 -16.05 9.24
CA ASP A 18 -2.54 -15.54 9.10
C ASP A 18 -1.71 -15.89 10.34
N THR A 19 -0.60 -16.62 10.16
CA THR A 19 0.44 -16.79 11.18
C THR A 19 1.28 -15.50 11.30
N PRO A 20 2.15 -15.36 12.32
CA PRO A 20 3.08 -14.24 12.40
C PRO A 20 3.97 -14.09 11.15
N GLU A 21 4.42 -15.21 10.57
CA GLU A 21 5.25 -15.23 9.36
C GLU A 21 4.46 -14.75 8.14
N ILE A 22 3.21 -15.20 8.00
CA ILE A 22 2.31 -14.75 6.94
C ILE A 22 2.01 -13.25 7.09
N THR A 23 1.77 -12.79 8.31
CA THR A 23 1.54 -11.37 8.62
C THR A 23 2.75 -10.52 8.23
N ALA A 24 3.96 -10.98 8.55
CA ALA A 24 5.20 -10.30 8.17
C ALA A 24 5.38 -10.27 6.63
N ALA A 25 5.05 -11.36 5.95
CA ALA A 25 5.09 -11.44 4.49
C ALA A 25 4.10 -10.47 3.83
N TYR A 26 2.84 -10.41 4.30
CA TYR A 26 1.86 -9.41 3.84
C TYR A 26 2.31 -7.98 4.12
N THR A 27 2.93 -7.72 5.27
CA THR A 27 3.49 -6.40 5.60
C THR A 27 4.56 -6.01 4.59
N ARG A 28 5.50 -6.92 4.27
CA ARG A 28 6.54 -6.67 3.29
C ARG A 28 5.98 -6.48 1.88
N ARG A 29 5.05 -7.34 1.47
CA ARG A 29 4.34 -7.26 0.18
C ARG A 29 3.62 -5.92 0.02
N ASN A 30 2.89 -5.46 1.05
CA ASN A 30 2.15 -4.21 0.99
C ASN A 30 3.08 -2.99 0.83
N ALA A 31 4.24 -2.98 1.51
CA ALA A 31 5.25 -1.94 1.31
C ALA A 31 5.78 -1.90 -0.14
N LEU A 32 6.00 -3.07 -0.74
CA LEU A 32 6.43 -3.16 -2.15
C LEU A 32 5.33 -2.72 -3.13
N ILE A 33 4.05 -2.94 -2.80
CA ILE A 33 2.92 -2.45 -3.60
C ILE A 33 2.84 -0.92 -3.56
N TRP A 34 3.05 -0.29 -2.39
CA TRP A 34 3.13 1.17 -2.30
C TRP A 34 4.29 1.75 -3.14
N ALA A 35 5.46 1.10 -3.08
CA ALA A 35 6.59 1.49 -3.93
C ALA A 35 6.27 1.31 -5.43
N ALA A 36 5.58 0.23 -5.80
CA ALA A 36 5.16 -0.01 -7.18
C ALA A 36 4.16 1.04 -7.67
N LEU A 37 3.21 1.46 -6.84
CA LEU A 37 2.27 2.54 -7.15
C LEU A 37 3.01 3.85 -7.42
N ALA A 38 3.97 4.22 -6.57
CA ALA A 38 4.79 5.42 -6.76
C ALA A 38 5.59 5.36 -8.07
N LEU A 39 6.30 4.25 -8.32
CA LEU A 39 7.07 4.06 -9.55
C LEU A 39 6.20 4.10 -10.82
N ALA A 40 4.99 3.51 -10.76
CA ALA A 40 4.06 3.54 -11.89
C ALA A 40 3.60 4.98 -12.19
N ALA A 41 3.23 5.74 -11.15
CA ALA A 41 2.86 7.14 -11.29
C ALA A 41 3.99 7.99 -11.89
N ASP A 42 5.22 7.82 -11.39
CA ASP A 42 6.41 8.54 -11.90
C ASP A 42 6.73 8.19 -13.36
N ALA A 43 6.45 6.95 -13.77
CA ALA A 43 6.65 6.49 -15.15
C ALA A 43 5.50 6.87 -16.10
N GLY A 44 4.46 7.56 -15.61
CA GLY A 44 3.27 7.89 -16.41
C GLY A 44 2.38 6.68 -16.73
N VAL A 45 2.55 5.58 -16.01
CA VAL A 45 1.66 4.41 -16.09
C VAL A 45 0.41 4.73 -15.27
N PRO A 46 -0.81 4.63 -15.83
CA PRO A 46 -2.03 4.86 -15.05
C PRO A 46 -2.08 3.91 -13.86
N ALA A 47 -2.17 4.49 -12.66
CA ALA A 47 -2.20 3.74 -11.41
C ALA A 47 -3.00 4.52 -10.36
N GLY A 48 -3.60 3.81 -9.41
CA GLY A 48 -4.46 4.44 -8.41
C GLY A 48 -4.89 3.54 -7.29
N VAL A 49 -5.64 4.12 -6.35
CA VAL A 49 -6.23 3.43 -5.21
C VAL A 49 -7.75 3.50 -5.34
N GLY A 50 -8.39 2.34 -5.38
CA GLY A 50 -9.84 2.18 -5.31
C GLY A 50 -10.28 1.62 -3.96
N HIS A 51 -11.60 1.44 -3.84
CA HIS A 51 -12.25 0.94 -2.64
C HIS A 51 -13.29 -0.12 -3.00
N ASP A 52 -13.14 -1.32 -2.43
CA ASP A 52 -14.10 -2.41 -2.52
C ASP A 52 -14.75 -2.64 -1.15
N ALA A 53 -15.98 -2.15 -0.98
CA ALA A 53 -16.69 -2.26 0.29
C ALA A 53 -17.14 -3.68 0.64
N ALA A 54 -17.12 -4.62 -0.31
CA ALA A 54 -17.54 -5.99 -0.09
C ALA A 54 -16.42 -6.90 0.45
N ASP A 55 -15.16 -6.46 0.32
CA ASP A 55 -13.99 -7.21 0.78
C ASP A 55 -13.53 -6.76 2.19
N PRO A 56 -13.15 -7.67 3.10
CA PRO A 56 -12.58 -7.31 4.41
C PRO A 56 -11.27 -6.52 4.32
N ARG A 57 -10.62 -6.49 3.16
CA ARG A 57 -9.43 -5.70 2.81
C ARG A 57 -9.85 -4.69 1.72
N PRO A 58 -10.56 -3.62 2.09
CA PRO A 58 -11.32 -2.83 1.15
C PRO A 58 -10.46 -1.88 0.30
N VAL A 59 -9.19 -1.69 0.63
CA VAL A 59 -8.30 -0.83 -0.16
C VAL A 59 -7.75 -1.65 -1.32
N VAL A 60 -7.90 -1.17 -2.55
CA VAL A 60 -7.39 -1.88 -3.73
C VAL A 60 -6.43 -0.98 -4.50
N VAL A 61 -5.20 -1.43 -4.70
CA VAL A 61 -4.21 -0.72 -5.54
C VAL A 61 -4.27 -1.29 -6.95
N TYR A 62 -4.36 -0.43 -7.96
CA TYR A 62 -4.46 -0.77 -9.39
C TYR A 62 -3.30 -0.19 -10.19
N LEU A 63 -2.77 -0.97 -11.12
CA LEU A 63 -1.80 -0.55 -12.13
C LEU A 63 -2.28 -1.01 -13.52
N GLU A 64 -2.36 -0.10 -14.48
CA GLU A 64 -2.72 -0.38 -15.88
C GLU A 64 -1.46 -0.67 -16.70
N LEU A 65 -1.01 -1.93 -16.73
CA LEU A 65 0.15 -2.32 -17.52
C LEU A 65 -0.22 -2.48 -19.00
N PRO A 66 0.75 -2.36 -19.94
CA PRO A 66 0.49 -2.65 -21.36
C PRO A 66 -0.06 -4.05 -21.64
N THR A 67 0.18 -5.00 -20.73
CA THR A 67 -0.30 -6.38 -20.82
C THR A 67 -1.64 -6.62 -20.10
N GLY A 68 -2.23 -5.58 -19.51
CA GLY A 68 -3.47 -5.64 -18.75
C GLY A 68 -3.35 -5.10 -17.33
N GLN A 69 -4.49 -4.98 -16.66
CA GLN A 69 -4.59 -4.49 -15.30
C GLN A 69 -4.07 -5.53 -14.29
N VAL A 70 -3.39 -5.05 -13.26
CA VAL A 70 -3.10 -5.84 -12.04
C VAL A 70 -3.62 -5.09 -10.82
N SER A 71 -4.07 -5.85 -9.81
CA SER A 71 -4.61 -5.28 -8.59
C SER A 71 -4.30 -6.11 -7.35
N TRP A 72 -4.28 -5.44 -6.20
CA TRP A 72 -4.03 -6.06 -4.91
C TRP A 72 -4.92 -5.43 -3.84
N HIS A 73 -5.60 -6.28 -3.06
CA HIS A 73 -6.27 -5.87 -1.83
C HIS A 73 -5.26 -5.63 -0.71
N LEU A 74 -5.50 -4.56 0.05
CA LEU A 74 -4.74 -4.10 1.21
C LEU A 74 -5.69 -3.83 2.38
N PRO A 75 -5.21 -3.97 3.63
CA PRO A 75 -6.01 -3.61 4.78
C PRO A 75 -6.32 -2.10 4.78
N ALA A 76 -7.49 -1.74 5.29
CA ALA A 76 -7.78 -0.34 5.63
C ALA A 76 -6.84 0.15 6.74
N HIS A 77 -6.66 1.48 6.83
CA HIS A 77 -5.99 2.06 7.99
C HIS A 77 -6.80 1.72 9.25
N PRO A 78 -6.18 1.13 10.30
CA PRO A 78 -6.91 0.68 11.47
C PRO A 78 -7.49 1.81 12.34
N VAL A 79 -7.01 3.04 12.16
CA VAL A 79 -7.43 4.21 12.97
C VAL A 79 -8.24 5.16 12.10
N GLY A 80 -9.32 5.70 12.65
CA GLY A 80 -10.11 6.74 12.00
C GLY A 80 -9.39 8.08 11.91
N TRP A 81 -9.96 9.03 11.17
CA TRP A 81 -9.46 10.40 11.12
C TRP A 81 -9.51 11.06 12.51
N ASP A 82 -8.41 11.69 12.93
CA ASP A 82 -8.24 12.29 14.26
C ASP A 82 -8.69 13.77 14.36
N GLY A 83 -9.34 14.30 13.32
CA GLY A 83 -9.93 15.65 13.35
C GLY A 83 -8.95 16.81 13.12
N HIS A 84 -7.72 16.54 12.67
CA HIS A 84 -6.70 17.59 12.51
C HIS A 84 -7.04 18.65 11.45
N SER A 85 -6.56 19.88 11.66
CA SER A 85 -6.60 20.95 10.67
C SER A 85 -5.54 20.79 9.57
N THR A 86 -5.69 21.49 8.44
CA THR A 86 -4.66 21.54 7.39
C THR A 86 -3.31 22.03 7.91
N ALA A 87 -3.29 23.04 8.79
CA ALA A 87 -2.05 23.54 9.38
C ALA A 87 -1.36 22.48 10.24
N THR A 88 -2.14 21.79 11.08
CA THR A 88 -1.66 20.67 11.90
C THR A 88 -1.12 19.52 11.03
N LYS A 89 -1.79 19.21 9.91
CA LYS A 89 -1.35 18.19 8.94
C LYS A 89 0.07 18.46 8.46
N TYR A 90 0.33 19.67 7.94
CA TYR A 90 1.63 19.98 7.35
C TYR A 90 2.72 20.20 8.40
N ALA A 91 2.39 20.70 9.60
CA ALA A 91 3.34 20.73 10.71
C ALA A 91 3.82 19.31 11.09
N ARG A 92 2.92 18.32 11.11
CA ARG A 92 3.26 16.92 11.37
C ARG A 92 4.10 16.30 10.25
N VAL A 93 3.81 16.62 8.99
CA VAL A 93 4.61 16.16 7.84
C VAL A 93 6.04 16.70 7.93
N ALA A 94 6.22 17.99 8.20
CA ALA A 94 7.54 18.59 8.34
C ALA A 94 8.34 17.97 9.50
N ALA A 95 7.70 17.80 10.67
CA ALA A 95 8.32 17.14 11.82
C ALA A 95 8.71 15.69 11.54
N PHE A 96 7.88 14.96 10.77
CA PHE A 96 8.21 13.61 10.33
C PHE A 96 9.42 13.61 9.38
N ALA A 97 9.43 14.49 8.38
CA ALA A 97 10.53 14.60 7.42
C ALA A 97 11.88 14.87 8.13
N GLU A 98 11.90 15.80 9.08
CA GLU A 98 13.06 16.07 9.93
C GLU A 98 13.51 14.82 10.72
N ALA A 99 12.57 14.11 11.35
CA ALA A 99 12.86 12.92 12.14
C ALA A 99 13.48 11.78 11.32
N ILE A 100 13.14 11.66 10.03
CA ILE A 100 13.71 10.66 9.12
C ILE A 100 14.82 11.21 8.22
N GLY A 101 15.27 12.46 8.45
CA GLY A 101 16.43 13.05 7.76
C GLY A 101 16.20 13.38 6.28
N VAL A 102 14.94 13.56 5.86
CA VAL A 102 14.62 14.08 4.51
C VAL A 102 14.26 15.56 4.59
N PRO A 103 14.55 16.35 3.54
CA PRO A 103 14.13 17.75 3.47
C PRO A 103 12.62 17.88 3.62
N ALA A 104 12.19 18.87 4.40
CA ALA A 104 10.78 19.26 4.55
C ALA A 104 10.29 20.09 3.36
#